data_AF-A0A9D5JXL9-F1
#
_entry.id   AF-A0A9D5JXL9-F1
#
_cell.length_a   1.000
_cell.length_b   1.000
_cell.length_c   1.000
_cell.angle_alpha   90.00
_cell.angle_beta   90.00
_cell.angle_gamma   90.00
#
_symmetry.space_group_name_H-M   'P 1'
#
loop_
_entity.id
_entity.type
_entity.pdbx_description
1 polymer ?
#
loop_
_entity_poly.entity_id
_entity_poly.type
_entity_poly.pdbx_seq_one_letter_code
_entity_poly.pdbx_strand_id
1 'polypeptide(L)'
;MSRKDLLQELKLLIRSRYGLIWVKTLEEDRAASLLKILSDWVKLSLFIWSVDQGLRREINRGIQRGDAEQAIEDTKDPEQALDYIDRHHLSGMY
;
A
#
# COMPACT_ATOMS: atom_id res chain seq x y z
N MET A 1 4.31 7.11 23.27
CA MET A 1 4.63 7.40 21.84
C MET A 1 3.41 8.07 21.22
N SER A 2 3.57 9.27 20.67
CA SER A 2 2.45 9.99 20.03
C SER A 2 2.16 9.40 18.65
N ARG A 3 0.91 9.49 18.16
CA ARG A 3 0.54 9.08 16.78
C ARG A 3 1.41 9.77 15.73
N LYS A 4 1.81 11.02 15.98
CA LYS A 4 2.71 11.77 15.10
C LYS A 4 4.09 11.13 15.01
N ASP A 5 4.61 10.61 16.13
CA ASP A 5 5.94 10.00 16.20
C ASP A 5 5.96 8.71 15.35
N LEU A 6 4.93 7.87 15.46
CA LEU A 6 4.81 6.64 14.69
C LEU A 6 4.79 6.90 13.17
N LEU A 7 4.03 7.91 12.71
CA LEU A 7 3.97 8.22 11.28
C LEU A 7 5.31 8.78 10.77
N GLN A 8 6.04 9.54 11.59
CA GLN A 8 7.37 10.02 11.20
C GLN A 8 8.38 8.87 11.13
N GLU A 9 8.35 7.93 12.06
CA GLU A 9 9.20 6.73 12.02
C GLU A 9 8.91 5.85 10.81
N LEU A 10 7.64 5.53 10.54
CA LEU A 10 7.26 4.77 9.35
C LEU A 10 7.69 5.49 8.06
N LYS A 11 7.50 6.80 7.99
CA LYS A 11 7.98 7.62 6.87
C LYS A 11 9.48 7.53 6.69
N LEU A 12 10.25 7.55 7.78
CA LEU A 12 11.70 7.40 7.75
C LEU A 12 12.10 6.02 7.21
N LEU A 13 11.45 4.95 7.67
CA LEU A 13 11.70 3.59 7.20
C LEU A 13 11.41 3.44 5.70
N ILE A 14 10.27 3.93 5.23
CA ILE A 14 9.90 3.89 3.81
C ILE A 14 10.94 4.64 2.95
N ARG A 15 11.34 5.85 3.37
CA ARG A 15 12.34 6.65 2.63
C ARG A 15 13.73 6.05 2.65
N SER A 16 14.06 5.27 3.66
CA SER A 16 15.33 4.55 3.78
C SER A 16 15.38 3.29 2.93
N ARG A 17 14.33 3.01 2.14
CA ARG A 17 14.20 1.85 1.24
C ARG A 17 14.38 0.51 1.98
N TYR A 18 13.90 0.42 3.22
CA TYR A 18 13.74 -0.89 3.85
C TYR A 18 12.76 -1.70 3.00
N GLY A 19 13.24 -2.84 2.48
CA GLY A 19 12.49 -3.64 1.51
C GLY A 19 11.31 -4.41 2.09
N LEU A 20 11.18 -4.49 3.43
CA LEU A 20 10.07 -5.15 4.09
C LEU A 20 9.80 -4.49 5.45
N ILE A 21 8.55 -4.10 5.70
CA ILE A 21 8.06 -3.60 6.99
C ILE A 21 6.92 -4.50 7.44
N TRP A 22 7.12 -5.22 8.55
CA TRP A 22 6.08 -6.08 9.11
C TRP A 22 5.31 -5.37 10.22
N VAL A 23 3.99 -5.29 10.08
CA VAL A 23 3.09 -4.67 11.06
C VAL A 23 2.17 -5.75 11.64
N LYS A 24 2.27 -6.00 12.95
CA LYS A 24 1.36 -6.90 13.67
C LYS A 24 0.32 -6.07 14.43
N THR A 25 -0.95 -6.19 14.04
CA THR A 25 -2.05 -5.43 14.63
C THR A 25 -3.36 -6.22 14.50
N LEU A 26 -4.32 -5.96 15.39
CA LEU A 26 -5.70 -6.45 15.26
C LEU A 26 -6.62 -5.44 14.56
N GLU A 27 -6.12 -4.23 14.30
CA GLU A 27 -6.86 -3.12 13.69
C GLU A 27 -6.39 -2.91 12.25
N GLU A 28 -6.72 -3.85 11.36
CA GLU A 28 -6.30 -3.84 9.95
C GLU A 28 -6.78 -2.59 9.20
N ASP A 29 -8.06 -2.24 9.32
CA ASP A 29 -8.64 -1.05 8.69
C ASP A 29 -7.93 0.25 9.10
N ARG A 30 -7.52 0.32 10.38
CA ARG A 30 -6.78 1.47 10.90
C ARG A 30 -5.37 1.50 10.33
N ALA A 31 -4.71 0.35 10.20
CA ALA A 31 -3.39 0.27 9.57
C ALA A 31 -3.44 0.67 8.11
N ALA A 32 -4.40 0.15 7.33
CA ALA A 32 -4.62 0.52 5.93
C ALA A 32 -4.87 2.03 5.78
N SER A 33 -5.71 2.61 6.64
CA SER A 33 -5.98 4.05 6.65
C SER A 33 -4.71 4.89 6.95
N LEU A 34 -3.87 4.45 7.87
CA LEU A 34 -2.60 5.14 8.18
C LEU A 34 -1.59 5.01 7.04
N LEU A 35 -1.50 3.84 6.40
CA LEU A 35 -0.65 3.63 5.23
C LEU A 35 -1.09 4.49 4.05
N LYS A 36 -2.40 4.69 3.86
CA LYS A 36 -2.94 5.61 2.86
C LYS A 36 -2.54 7.06 3.11
N ILE A 37 -2.61 7.52 4.37
CA ILE A 37 -2.13 8.86 4.75
C ILE A 37 -0.61 8.98 4.51
N LEU A 38 0.14 7.92 4.83
CA LEU A 38 1.59 7.91 4.60
C LEU A 38 1.95 7.94 3.12
N SER A 39 1.23 7.20 2.28
CA SER A 39 1.47 7.15 0.83
C SER A 39 1.27 8.52 0.19
N ASP A 40 0.25 9.27 0.63
CA ASP A 40 0.05 10.69 0.28
C ASP A 40 1.24 11.55 0.68
N TRP A 41 1.78 11.37 1.89
CA TRP A 41 2.90 12.17 2.39
C TRP A 41 4.22 11.89 1.68
N VAL A 42 4.44 10.66 1.23
CA VAL A 42 5.65 10.25 0.50
C VAL A 42 5.47 10.33 -1.02
N LYS A 43 4.26 10.65 -1.51
CA LYS A 43 3.88 10.71 -2.93
C LYS A 43 4.15 9.40 -3.68
N LEU A 44 3.88 8.27 -3.04
CA LEU A 44 3.95 6.94 -3.64
C LEU A 44 2.55 6.38 -3.81
N SER A 45 2.35 5.57 -4.85
CA SER A 45 1.11 4.78 -4.95
C SER A 45 1.10 3.73 -3.84
N LEU A 46 -0.06 3.51 -3.22
CA LEU A 46 -0.25 2.40 -2.28
C LEU A 46 -0.96 1.27 -3.01
N PHE A 47 -0.41 0.08 -2.92
CA PHE A 47 -1.05 -1.16 -3.34
C PHE A 47 -1.31 -2.00 -2.09
N ILE A 48 -2.46 -2.67 -2.05
CA ILE A 48 -2.85 -3.56 -0.97
C ILE A 48 -3.21 -4.89 -1.61
N TRP A 49 -2.63 -5.96 -1.07
CA TRP A 49 -2.94 -7.33 -1.46
C TRP A 49 -3.64 -8.06 -0.31
N SER A 50 -4.69 -8.83 -0.64
CA SER A 50 -5.28 -9.80 0.26
C SER A 50 -5.64 -11.08 -0.49
N VAL A 51 -5.76 -12.19 0.23
CA VAL A 51 -6.08 -13.49 -0.36
C VAL A 51 -7.46 -13.51 -1.05
N ASP A 52 -8.41 -12.74 -0.53
CA ASP A 52 -9.79 -12.71 -1.03
C ASP A 52 -9.97 -11.73 -2.19
N GLN A 53 -9.21 -10.63 -2.22
CA GLN A 53 -9.37 -9.54 -3.19
C GLN A 53 -8.26 -9.45 -4.23
N GLY A 54 -7.14 -10.14 -4.04
CA GLY A 54 -5.93 -9.95 -4.84
C GLY A 54 -5.30 -8.58 -4.64
N LEU A 55 -4.48 -8.15 -5.59
CA LEU A 55 -3.78 -6.87 -5.58
C LEU A 55 -4.73 -5.75 -6.02
N ARG A 56 -4.79 -4.69 -5.23
CA ARG A 56 -5.58 -3.48 -5.48
C ARG A 56 -4.71 -2.26 -5.34
N ARG A 57 -4.92 -1.26 -6.20
CA ARG A 57 -4.32 0.06 -6.03
C ARG A 57 -5.25 0.97 -5.25
N GLU A 58 -4.77 1.50 -4.14
CA GLU A 58 -5.49 2.51 -3.36
C GLU A 58 -5.45 3.86 -4.08
N ILE A 59 -6.63 4.38 -4.42
CA ILE A 59 -6.77 5.67 -5.10
C ILE A 59 -7.09 6.74 -4.06
N ASN A 60 -6.37 7.86 -4.14
CA ASN A 60 -6.62 9.02 -3.30
C ASN A 60 -7.76 9.84 -3.90
N ARG A 61 -8.69 10.31 -3.04
CA ARG A 61 -9.97 10.96 -3.40
C ARG A 61 -9.86 12.26 -4.23
N GLY A 62 -8.68 12.63 -4.71
CA GLY A 62 -8.43 13.81 -5.56
C GLY A 62 -8.22 13.52 -7.06
N ILE A 63 -8.08 12.26 -7.48
CA ILE A 63 -7.96 11.87 -8.88
C ILE A 63 -9.31 11.29 -9.32
N GLN A 64 -9.81 11.78 -10.46
CA GLN A 64 -11.19 11.56 -10.93
C GLN A 64 -11.58 10.07 -10.93
N ARG A 65 -12.83 9.81 -10.52
CA ARG A 65 -13.51 8.52 -10.31
C ARG A 65 -13.69 7.63 -11.56
N GLY A 66 -12.79 7.71 -12.55
CA GLY A 66 -12.87 6.91 -13.78
C GLY A 66 -12.37 5.47 -13.60
N ASP A 67 -11.28 5.28 -12.84
CA ASP A 67 -10.58 4.00 -12.72
C ASP A 67 -10.75 3.41 -11.32
N ALA A 68 -11.98 3.42 -10.81
CA ALA A 68 -12.29 3.00 -9.44
C ALA A 68 -11.80 1.58 -9.14
N GLU A 69 -10.87 1.45 -8.18
CA GLU A 69 -10.83 0.33 -7.23
C GLU A 69 -10.87 -1.09 -7.82
N GLN A 70 -10.43 -1.29 -9.06
CA GLN A 70 -10.47 -2.61 -9.68
C GLN A 70 -9.36 -3.48 -9.09
N ALA A 71 -9.78 -4.60 -8.51
CA ALA A 71 -8.89 -5.72 -8.25
C ALA A 71 -8.23 -6.11 -9.57
N ILE A 72 -6.91 -6.24 -9.52
CA ILE A 72 -6.15 -6.75 -10.65
C ILE A 72 -6.47 -8.25 -10.72
N GLU A 73 -7.09 -8.68 -11.81
CA GLU A 73 -7.44 -10.08 -12.00
C GLU A 73 -6.18 -10.97 -11.94
N ASP A 74 -6.35 -12.24 -11.55
CA ASP A 74 -5.26 -13.21 -11.44
C ASP A 74 -4.11 -12.83 -10.51
N THR A 75 -4.42 -12.13 -9.41
CA THR A 75 -3.44 -11.79 -8.37
C THR A 75 -3.82 -12.29 -6.98
N LYS A 76 -4.69 -13.31 -6.86
CA LYS A 76 -5.04 -13.91 -5.55
C LYS A 76 -3.94 -14.78 -4.96
N ASP A 77 -3.00 -15.22 -5.80
CA ASP A 77 -1.75 -15.82 -5.35
C ASP A 77 -0.72 -14.71 -5.11
N PRO A 78 0.04 -14.73 -4.00
CA PRO A 78 0.99 -13.68 -3.68
C PRO A 78 2.18 -13.63 -4.65
N GLU A 79 2.59 -14.76 -5.23
CA GLU A 79 3.66 -14.77 -6.23
C GLU A 79 3.18 -14.08 -7.52
N GLN A 80 1.94 -14.35 -7.94
CA GLN A 80 1.32 -13.66 -9.08
C GLN A 80 1.18 -12.15 -8.85
N ALA A 81 0.84 -11.72 -7.63
CA ALA A 81 0.76 -10.31 -7.27
C ALA A 81 2.13 -9.61 -7.35
N LEU A 82 3.19 -10.25 -6.85
CA LEU A 82 4.55 -9.71 -6.94
C LEU A 82 5.07 -9.68 -8.38
N ASP A 83 4.81 -10.74 -9.15
CA ASP A 83 5.16 -10.80 -10.57
C ASP A 83 4.43 -9.71 -11.38
N TYR A 84 3.18 -9.41 -11.04
CA TYR A 84 2.47 -8.26 -11.63
C TYR A 84 3.17 -6.93 -11.33
N ILE A 85 3.58 -6.70 -10.07
CA ILE A 85 4.30 -5.48 -9.67
C ILE A 85 5.63 -5.34 -10.42
N ASP A 86 6.38 -6.43 -10.53
CA ASP A 86 7.67 -6.46 -11.21
C ASP A 86 7.54 -6.21 -12.72
N ARG A 87 6.65 -6.95 -13.40
CA ARG A 87 6.40 -6.82 -14.85
C ARG A 87 5.93 -5.42 -15.26
N HIS A 88 5.08 -4.80 -14.43
CA HIS A 88 4.54 -3.47 -14.70
C HIS A 88 5.42 -2.34 -14.16
N HIS A 89 6.57 -2.67 -13.54
CA HIS A 89 7.50 -1.71 -12.94
C HIS A 89 6.80 -0.68 -12.03
N LEU A 90 5.82 -1.16 -11.25
CA LEU A 90 4.98 -0.28 -10.45
C LEU A 90 5.82 0.37 -9.35
N SER A 91 5.96 1.69 -9.41
CA SER A 91 6.63 2.46 -8.38
C SER A 91 5.65 2.81 -7.26
N GLY A 92 5.80 2.17 -6.10
CA GLY A 92 4.89 2.35 -4.99
C GLY A 92 5.30 1.64 -3.71
N MET A 93 4.44 1.77 -2.72
CA MET A 93 4.40 0.93 -1.53
C MET A 93 3.44 -0.22 -1.80
N TYR A 94 3.86 -1.45 -1.52
CA TYR A 94 3.10 -2.68 -1.69
C TYR A 94 3.45 -3.65 -0.57
#